data_AF-A0A381SJB7-F1
#
_entry.id   AF-A0A381SJB7-F1
#
_cell.length_a   1.000
_cell.length_b   1.000
_cell.length_c   1.000
_cell.angle_alpha   90.00
_cell.angle_beta   90.00
_cell.angle_gamma   90.00
#
_symmetry.space_group_name_H-M   'P 1'
#
loop_
_entity.id
_entity.type
_entity.pdbx_description
1 polymer ?
#
loop_
_entity_poly.entity_id
_entity_poly.type
_entity_poly.pdbx_seq_one_letter_code
_entity_poly.pdbx_strand_id
1 'polypeptide(L)'
;MHDALISSLPWIAAATVGTLLVLRGAPTYWVAKPGLMLLGWSAVSLSWVLISLDLETSVANELLLDLSVIPGLMLGAIAFALGVGLAERSSAMREESSPLTDDEGRLVHTILTRRLRGDGGEH
;
A
#
# COMPACT_ATOMS: atom_id res chain seq x y z
N MET A 1 -16.47 20.13 -30.16
CA MET A 1 -16.78 19.20 -29.05
C MET A 1 -16.80 17.75 -29.50
N HIS A 2 -17.48 17.40 -30.59
CA HIS A 2 -17.52 16.03 -31.11
C HIS A 2 -16.13 15.48 -31.47
N ASP A 3 -15.29 16.27 -32.14
CA ASP A 3 -13.98 15.80 -32.61
C ASP A 3 -12.97 15.54 -31.48
N ALA A 4 -13.01 16.34 -30.41
CA ALA A 4 -12.19 16.11 -29.20
C ALA A 4 -12.62 14.85 -28.43
N LEU A 5 -13.90 14.50 -28.48
CA LEU A 5 -14.38 13.26 -27.87
C LEU A 5 -13.88 12.04 -28.65
N ILE A 6 -13.85 12.14 -29.98
CA ILE A 6 -13.33 11.07 -30.85
C ILE A 6 -11.80 10.97 -30.73
N SER A 7 -11.07 12.08 -30.60
CA SER A 7 -9.60 12.05 -30.44
C SER A 7 -9.18 11.43 -29.10
N SER A 8 -10.00 11.58 -28.06
CA SER A 8 -9.72 11.06 -26.71
C SER A 8 -10.08 9.58 -26.51
N LEU A 9 -10.94 9.01 -27.36
CA LEU A 9 -11.36 7.61 -27.28
C LEU A 9 -10.21 6.57 -27.24
N PRO A 10 -9.15 6.70 -28.07
CA PRO A 10 -8.07 5.72 -28.14
C PRO A 10 -7.29 5.59 -26.82
N TRP A 11 -6.96 6.72 -26.17
CA TRP A 11 -6.20 6.67 -24.92
C TRP A 11 -7.08 6.21 -23.75
N ILE A 12 -8.36 6.62 -23.71
CA ILE A 12 -9.33 6.14 -22.70
C ILE A 12 -9.53 4.63 -22.81
N ALA A 13 -9.67 4.11 -24.04
CA ALA A 13 -9.81 2.67 -24.29
C ALA A 13 -8.55 1.91 -23.83
N ALA A 14 -7.36 2.39 -24.20
CA ALA A 14 -6.09 1.80 -23.79
C ALA A 14 -5.91 1.79 -22.26
N ALA A 15 -6.27 2.89 -21.57
CA ALA A 15 -6.22 2.98 -20.11
C ALA A 15 -7.19 1.99 -19.45
N THR A 16 -8.42 1.89 -19.96
CA THR A 16 -9.44 1.01 -19.41
C THR A 16 -9.04 -0.46 -19.57
N VAL A 17 -8.64 -0.85 -20.78
CA VAL A 17 -8.18 -2.22 -21.08
C VAL A 17 -6.92 -2.56 -20.28
N GLY A 18 -5.95 -1.65 -20.22
CA GLY A 18 -4.73 -1.82 -19.44
C GLY A 18 -5.02 -2.03 -17.97
N THR A 19 -5.89 -1.20 -17.38
CA THR A 19 -6.29 -1.30 -15.96
C THR A 19 -6.98 -2.63 -15.67
N LEU A 20 -7.92 -3.07 -16.52
CA LEU A 20 -8.58 -4.37 -16.38
C LEU A 20 -7.58 -5.53 -16.44
N LEU A 21 -6.57 -5.43 -17.31
CA LEU A 21 -5.53 -6.45 -17.41
C LEU A 21 -4.62 -6.49 -16.17
N VAL A 22 -4.22 -5.33 -15.66
CA VAL A 22 -3.46 -5.24 -14.40
C VAL A 22 -4.26 -5.85 -13.27
N LEU A 23 -5.55 -5.51 -13.14
CA LEU A 23 -6.43 -6.07 -12.10
C LEU A 23 -6.58 -7.59 -12.23
N ARG A 24 -6.68 -8.10 -13.46
CA ARG A 24 -6.80 -9.54 -13.74
C ARG A 24 -5.49 -10.30 -13.53
N GLY A 25 -4.35 -9.61 -13.69
CA GLY A 25 -3.01 -10.16 -13.45
C GLY A 25 -2.55 -10.04 -11.99
N ALA A 26 -3.20 -9.17 -11.20
CA ALA A 26 -2.85 -8.89 -9.82
C ALA A 26 -3.00 -10.13 -8.94
N PRO A 27 -2.07 -10.36 -7.98
CA PRO A 27 -2.08 -11.52 -7.10
C PRO A 27 -3.10 -11.35 -5.98
N THR A 28 -4.39 -11.38 -6.30
CA THR A 28 -5.47 -11.29 -5.28
C THR A 28 -5.51 -12.53 -4.38
N TYR A 29 -4.97 -13.67 -4.84
CA TYR A 29 -4.89 -14.93 -4.09
C TYR A 29 -3.58 -15.69 -4.36
N TRP A 30 -2.42 -15.03 -4.19
CA TRP A 30 -1.08 -15.65 -4.24
C TRP A 30 -0.62 -16.28 -5.57
N VAL A 31 -1.48 -16.34 -6.60
CA VAL A 31 -1.09 -16.74 -7.97
C VAL A 31 -0.98 -15.49 -8.83
N ALA A 32 0.19 -14.86 -8.86
CA ALA A 32 0.48 -13.77 -9.78
C ALA A 32 0.55 -14.31 -11.22
N LYS A 33 -0.08 -13.62 -12.17
CA LYS A 33 0.14 -13.86 -13.60
C LYS A 33 1.00 -12.73 -14.17
N PRO A 34 2.34 -12.79 -14.00
CA PRO A 34 3.23 -11.68 -14.33
C PRO A 34 3.11 -11.24 -15.79
N GLY A 35 2.86 -12.18 -16.71
CA GLY A 35 2.64 -11.86 -18.13
C GLY A 35 1.42 -10.96 -18.39
N LEU A 36 0.28 -11.22 -17.75
CA LEU A 36 -0.90 -10.34 -17.89
C LEU A 36 -0.65 -8.99 -17.24
N MET A 37 0.09 -8.97 -16.13
CA MET A 37 0.40 -7.73 -15.42
C MET A 37 1.32 -6.83 -16.24
N LEU A 38 2.37 -7.40 -16.86
CA LEU A 38 3.25 -6.68 -17.79
C LEU A 38 2.50 -6.13 -19.00
N LEU A 39 1.59 -6.93 -19.57
CA LEU A 39 0.79 -6.50 -20.73
C LEU A 39 -0.23 -5.40 -20.35
N GLY A 40 -0.79 -5.48 -19.14
CA GLY A 40 -1.62 -4.42 -18.58
C GLY A 40 -0.85 -3.12 -18.40
N TRP A 41 0.34 -3.18 -17.80
CA TRP A 41 1.21 -2.02 -17.63
C TRP A 41 1.71 -1.44 -18.96
N SER A 42 1.98 -2.27 -19.97
CA SER A 42 2.34 -1.77 -21.30
C SER A 42 1.17 -1.03 -21.95
N ALA A 43 -0.06 -1.52 -21.80
CA ALA A 43 -1.26 -0.85 -22.32
C ALA A 43 -1.56 0.47 -21.58
N VAL A 44 -1.38 0.50 -20.25
CA VAL A 44 -1.47 1.75 -19.47
C VAL A 44 -0.40 2.74 -19.93
N SER A 45 0.85 2.30 -20.11
CA SER A 45 1.93 3.16 -20.60
C SER A 45 1.67 3.70 -22.00
N LEU A 46 1.11 2.89 -22.89
CA LEU A 46 0.71 3.31 -24.23
C LEU A 46 -0.39 4.37 -24.19
N SER A 47 -1.36 4.26 -23.28
CA SER A 47 -2.37 5.30 -23.05
C SER A 47 -1.74 6.64 -22.68
N TRP A 48 -0.74 6.63 -21.80
CA TRP A 48 0.02 7.83 -21.42
C TRP A 48 0.78 8.48 -22.60
N VAL A 49 1.32 7.67 -23.51
CA VAL A 49 1.95 8.20 -24.73
C VAL A 49 0.89 8.83 -25.64
N LEU A 50 -0.26 8.17 -25.82
CA LEU A 50 -1.33 8.67 -26.68
C LEU A 50 -1.91 10.00 -26.18
N ILE A 51 -2.19 10.13 -24.88
CA ILE A 51 -2.67 11.39 -24.30
C ILE A 51 -1.61 12.51 -24.45
N SER A 52 -0.32 12.19 -24.28
CA SER A 52 0.76 13.17 -24.44
C SER A 52 0.91 13.69 -25.88
N LEU A 53 0.51 12.88 -26.87
CA LEU A 53 0.51 13.26 -28.28
C LEU A 53 -0.75 14.01 -28.71
N ASP A 54 -1.88 13.77 -28.04
CA ASP A 54 -3.16 14.42 -28.32
C ASP A 54 -3.28 15.81 -27.65
N LEU A 55 -2.58 16.03 -26.53
CA LEU A 55 -2.58 17.32 -25.84
C LEU A 55 -1.63 18.33 -26.50
N GLU A 56 -2.07 19.60 -26.51
CA GLU A 56 -1.18 20.72 -26.80
C GLU A 56 0.00 20.72 -25.83
N THR A 57 1.19 21.02 -26.35
CA THR A 57 2.47 20.89 -25.62
C THR A 57 2.51 21.71 -24.34
N SER A 58 1.81 22.84 -24.29
CA SER A 58 1.65 23.68 -23.09
C SER A 58 0.84 22.97 -21.99
N VAL A 59 -0.34 22.45 -22.34
CA VAL A 59 -1.24 21.75 -21.41
C VAL A 59 -0.64 20.44 -20.93
N ALA A 60 0.03 19.70 -21.83
CA ALA A 60 0.75 18.49 -21.45
C ALA A 60 1.85 18.79 -20.41
N ASN A 61 2.64 19.85 -20.64
CA ASN A 61 3.74 20.22 -19.74
C ASN A 61 3.24 20.67 -18.36
N GLU A 62 2.13 21.41 -18.30
CA GLU A 62 1.51 21.82 -17.03
C GLU A 62 0.99 20.61 -16.24
N LEU A 63 0.31 19.67 -16.90
CA LEU A 63 -0.15 18.42 -16.27
C LEU A 63 1.00 17.54 -15.80
N LEU A 64 2.08 17.44 -16.58
CA LEU A 64 3.29 16.71 -16.21
C LEU A 64 3.97 17.32 -14.97
N LEU A 65 3.99 18.66 -14.90
CA LEU A 65 4.54 19.40 -13.77
C LEU A 65 3.69 19.19 -12.52
N ASP A 66 2.36 19.24 -12.62
CA ASP A 66 1.45 18.94 -11.51
C ASP A 66 1.59 17.48 -11.03
N LEU A 67 1.70 16.53 -11.97
CA LEU A 67 1.85 15.12 -11.65
C LEU A 67 3.20 14.80 -10.98
N SER A 68 4.21 15.64 -11.20
CA SER A 68 5.55 15.48 -10.61
C SER A 68 5.58 15.55 -9.08
N VAL A 69 4.53 16.11 -8.46
CA VAL A 69 4.39 16.18 -6.99
C VAL A 69 4.11 14.80 -6.38
N ILE A 70 3.39 13.94 -7.10
CA ILE A 70 2.96 12.61 -6.62
C ILE A 70 4.16 11.72 -6.20
N PRO A 71 5.22 11.54 -7.01
CA PRO A 71 6.37 10.74 -6.58
C PRO A 71 7.07 11.34 -5.35
N GLY A 72 7.14 12.67 -5.24
CA GLY A 72 7.66 13.34 -4.05
C GLY A 72 6.84 13.04 -2.79
N LEU A 73 5.52 13.08 -2.91
CA LEU A 73 4.59 12.71 -1.83
C LEU A 73 4.76 11.23 -1.43
N MET A 74 4.83 10.33 -2.40
CA MET A 74 5.07 8.90 -2.14
C MET A 74 6.40 8.66 -1.44
N LEU A 75 7.49 9.30 -1.90
CA LEU A 75 8.80 9.19 -1.27
C LEU A 75 8.77 9.71 0.17
N GLY A 76 8.11 10.85 0.41
CA GLY A 76 7.91 11.38 1.76
C GLY A 76 7.15 10.40 2.67
N ALA A 77 6.07 9.80 2.17
CA ALA A 77 5.30 8.80 2.90
C ALA A 77 6.12 7.53 3.19
N ILE A 78 6.92 7.05 2.23
CA ILE A 78 7.82 5.91 2.40
C ILE A 78 8.90 6.24 3.44
N ALA A 79 9.54 7.39 3.34
CA ALA A 79 10.56 7.83 4.29
C ALA A 79 9.98 7.96 5.70
N PHE A 80 8.75 8.48 5.83
CA PHE A 80 8.04 8.54 7.09
C PHE A 80 7.74 7.15 7.65
N ALA A 81 7.20 6.24 6.84
CA ALA A 81 6.92 4.86 7.26
C ALA A 81 8.19 4.11 7.68
N LEU A 82 9.30 4.29 6.95
CA LEU A 82 10.61 3.73 7.30
C LEU A 82 11.14 4.34 8.60
N GLY A 83 10.99 5.65 8.79
CA GLY A 83 11.38 6.36 10.01
C GLY A 83 10.61 5.87 11.23
N VAL A 84 9.28 5.72 11.11
CA VAL A 84 8.42 5.15 12.16
C VAL A 84 8.83 3.70 12.45
N GLY A 85 8.98 2.86 11.42
CA GLY A 85 9.40 1.48 11.62
C GLY A 85 10.79 1.34 12.25
N LEU A 86 11.72 2.25 11.93
CA LEU A 86 13.04 2.28 12.55
C LEU A 86 12.96 2.75 14.01
N ALA A 87 12.14 3.76 14.30
CA ALA A 87 11.89 4.26 15.65
C ALA A 87 11.22 3.18 16.52
N GLU A 88 10.22 2.49 16.00
CA GLU A 88 9.56 1.35 16.66
C GLU A 88 10.54 0.22 16.92
N ARG A 89 11.36 -0.19 15.94
CA ARG A 89 12.39 -1.22 16.16
C ARG A 89 13.43 -0.81 17.20
N SER A 90 13.85 0.45 17.19
CA SER A 90 14.80 0.98 18.19
C SER A 90 14.17 1.07 19.58
N SER A 91 12.86 1.28 19.67
CA SER A 91 12.10 1.33 20.92
C SER A 91 11.74 -0.06 21.42
N ALA A 92 11.46 -1.02 20.54
CA ALA A 92 11.26 -2.43 20.90
C ALA A 92 12.56 -3.10 21.38
N MET A 93 13.72 -2.61 20.93
CA MET A 93 15.01 -2.99 21.53
C MET A 93 15.19 -2.45 22.97
N ARG A 94 14.35 -1.51 23.40
CA ARG A 94 14.37 -0.91 24.74
C ARG A 94 13.26 -1.55 25.57
N GLU A 95 13.66 -2.61 26.29
CA GLU A 95 12.87 -3.30 27.31
C GLU A 95 11.63 -4.05 26.79
N GLU A 96 11.85 -5.16 26.09
CA GLU A 96 11.05 -6.33 26.45
C GLU A 96 11.47 -6.72 27.86
N SER A 97 10.54 -6.65 28.82
CA SER A 97 10.83 -7.05 30.21
C SER A 97 11.42 -8.44 30.19
N SER A 98 12.50 -8.67 30.95
CA SER A 98 13.07 -10.01 31.07
C SER A 98 11.95 -11.02 31.36
N PRO A 99 11.94 -12.19 30.69
CA PRO A 99 10.93 -13.20 30.95
C PRO A 99 10.91 -13.49 32.46
N LEU A 100 9.70 -13.67 33.02
CA LEU A 100 9.56 -13.93 34.45
C LEU A 100 10.47 -15.10 34.83
N THR A 101 11.25 -14.91 35.89
CA THR A 101 11.99 -16.01 36.50
C THR A 101 11.02 -17.07 37.04
N ASP A 102 11.45 -18.32 37.16
CA ASP A 102 10.59 -19.43 37.64
C ASP A 102 9.92 -19.11 39.00
N ASP A 103 10.59 -18.35 39.85
CA ASP A 103 10.07 -17.93 41.15
C ASP A 103 9.01 -16.81 41.03
N GLU A 104 9.24 -15.81 40.17
CA GLU A 104 8.25 -14.77 39.87
C GLU A 104 7.02 -15.34 39.17
N GLY A 105 7.22 -16.28 38.22
CA GLY A 105 6.14 -16.98 37.53
C GLY A 105 5.27 -17.78 38.51
N ARG A 106 5.89 -18.46 39.47
CA ARG A 106 5.18 -19.20 40.53
C ARG A 106 4.39 -18.25 41.44
N LEU A 107 4.99 -17.13 41.83
CA LEU A 107 4.35 -16.10 42.66
C LEU A 107 3.12 -15.49 41.94
N VAL A 108 3.28 -15.12 40.68
CA VAL A 108 2.21 -14.55 39.84
C VAL A 108 1.10 -15.58 39.62
N HIS A 109 1.44 -16.84 39.34
CA HIS A 109 0.47 -17.92 39.22
C HIS A 109 -0.32 -18.13 40.52
N THR A 110 0.34 -18.10 41.68
CA THR A 110 -0.33 -18.19 43.00
C THR A 110 -1.25 -16.99 43.26
N ILE A 111 -0.84 -15.77 42.91
CA ILE A 111 -1.67 -14.57 43.07
C ILE A 111 -2.88 -14.61 42.13
N LEU A 112 -2.67 -14.96 40.85
CA LEU A 112 -3.73 -15.09 39.85
C LEU A 112 -4.75 -16.16 40.24
N THR A 113 -4.29 -17.37 40.59
CA THR A 113 -5.19 -18.44 41.02
C THR A 113 -5.92 -18.07 42.30
N ARG A 114 -5.30 -17.37 43.25
CA ARG A 114 -5.95 -16.92 44.47
C ARG A 114 -6.99 -15.82 44.24
N ARG A 115 -6.75 -14.88 43.30
CA ARG A 115 -7.70 -13.80 43.01
C ARG A 115 -8.81 -14.22 42.05
N LEU A 116 -8.50 -15.00 41.01
CA LEU A 116 -9.50 -15.54 40.07
C LEU A 116 -10.40 -16.60 40.71
N ARG A 117 -9.88 -17.37 41.67
CA ARG A 117 -10.68 -18.31 42.47
C ARG A 117 -11.36 -17.63 43.67
N GLY A 118 -11.07 -16.35 43.93
CA GLY A 118 -11.57 -15.56 45.05
C GLY A 118 -12.81 -14.71 44.76
N ASP A 119 -13.31 -14.71 43.51
CA ASP A 119 -14.58 -14.06 43.13
C ASP A 119 -15.56 -15.04 42.45
N GLY A 120 -15.32 -16.33 42.64
CA GLY A 120 -16.32 -17.38 42.43
C GLY A 120 -17.01 -17.67 43.75
N GLY A 121 -17.69 -16.65 44.28
CA GLY A 121 -18.57 -16.79 45.43
C GLY A 121 -19.61 -17.88 45.17
N GLU A 122 -19.74 -18.74 46.18
CA GLU A 122 -20.97 -19.36 46.66
C GLU A 122 -22.21 -19.10 45.78
N HIS A 123 -22.79 -20.17 45.22
CA HIS A 123 -24.19 -20.60 45.31
C HIS A 123 -24.34 -21.96 44.61
#